data_AF-A0A3D6EF61-F1
#
_entry.id   AF-A0A3D6EF61-F1
#
_cell.length_a   1.000
_cell.length_b   1.000
_cell.length_c   1.000
_cell.angle_alpha   90.00
_cell.angle_beta   90.00
_cell.angle_gamma   90.00
#
_symmetry.space_group_name_H-M   'P 1'
#
loop_
_entity.id
_entity.type
_entity.pdbx_description
1 polymer ?
#
loop_
_entity_poly.entity_id
_entity_poly.type
_entity_poly.pdbx_seq_one_letter_code
_entity_poly.pdbx_strand_id
1 'polypeptide(L)'
;MKKYIFIVMAALGILTLASCSENEPMAYEGQPALYFANDDINFSFFYAENAGDRSSVDITVHAMGPVSDVNRTFTLYQENAGEADAAQAGVHYLGFDTDEMKQAMVIPAGKSEVKLPIVLLKDNSLDTQTVKLKIGIRP
;
A
#
# COMPACT_ATOMS: atom_id res chain seq x y z
N MET A 1 10.77 66.53 -16.29
CA MET A 1 9.75 65.51 -16.61
C MET A 1 10.37 64.21 -17.15
N LYS A 2 11.26 64.24 -18.16
CA LYS A 2 11.92 63.03 -18.73
C LYS A 2 12.76 62.21 -17.72
N LYS A 3 13.45 62.85 -16.77
CA LYS A 3 14.26 62.15 -15.73
C LYS A 3 13.40 61.35 -14.73
N TYR A 4 12.21 61.84 -14.38
CA TYR A 4 11.30 61.14 -13.47
C TYR A 4 10.56 60.00 -14.18
N ILE A 5 10.31 60.12 -15.49
CA ILE A 5 9.81 59.03 -16.33
C ILE A 5 10.78 57.83 -16.32
N PHE A 6 12.09 58.08 -16.44
CA PHE A 6 13.08 57.00 -16.37
C PHE A 6 13.14 56.32 -15.00
N ILE A 7 12.98 57.09 -13.91
CA ILE A 7 12.96 56.55 -12.54
C ILE A 7 11.69 55.72 -12.28
N VAL A 8 10.53 56.16 -12.78
CA VAL A 8 9.26 55.42 -12.65
C VAL A 8 9.28 54.13 -13.47
N MET A 9 9.87 54.15 -14.68
CA MET A 9 10.03 52.93 -15.50
C MET A 9 11.00 51.93 -14.85
N ALA A 10 12.09 52.40 -14.24
CA ALA A 10 13.04 51.55 -13.52
C ALA A 10 12.41 50.94 -12.26
N ALA A 11 11.61 51.72 -11.51
CA ALA A 11 10.91 51.22 -10.33
C ALA A 11 9.84 50.18 -10.68
N LEU A 12 9.13 50.33 -11.81
CA LEU A 12 8.13 49.37 -12.28
C LEU A 12 8.75 48.04 -12.75
N GLY A 13 9.98 48.06 -13.28
CA GLY A 13 10.73 46.86 -13.68
C GLY A 13 11.32 46.07 -12.50
N ILE A 14 11.52 46.69 -11.34
CA ILE A 14 12.00 46.00 -10.13
C ILE A 14 10.86 45.20 -9.47
N LEU A 15 9.61 45.64 -9.63
CA LEU A 15 8.42 44.97 -9.09
C LEU A 15 8.07 43.64 -9.79
N THR A 16 8.56 43.38 -11.01
CA THR A 16 8.30 42.11 -11.73
C THR A 16 9.22 40.97 -11.32
N LEU A 17 10.31 41.24 -10.58
CA LEU A 17 11.21 40.20 -10.06
C LEU A 17 10.77 39.64 -8.71
N ALA A 18 9.77 40.24 -8.07
CA ALA A 18 9.09 39.70 -6.88
C ALA A 18 7.92 38.77 -7.26
N SER A 19 8.07 38.01 -8.35
CA SER A 19 7.15 36.90 -8.65
C SER A 19 7.30 35.89 -7.52
N CYS A 20 6.21 35.65 -6.78
CA CYS A 20 6.15 34.58 -5.81
C CYS A 20 6.60 33.28 -6.48
N SER A 21 7.60 32.62 -5.91
CA SER A 21 7.85 31.21 -6.22
C SER A 21 6.60 30.45 -5.79
N GLU A 22 5.85 29.87 -6.74
CA GLU A 22 4.86 28.87 -6.39
C GLU A 22 5.60 27.77 -5.61
N ASN A 23 5.07 27.42 -4.43
CA ASN A 23 5.55 26.27 -3.70
C ASN A 23 5.16 25.03 -4.51
N GLU A 24 6.02 24.66 -5.46
CA GLU A 24 5.94 23.36 -6.12
C GLU A 24 5.95 22.28 -5.02
N PRO A 25 5.01 21.33 -5.05
CA PRO A 25 5.03 20.23 -4.11
C PRO A 25 6.41 19.55 -4.19
N MET A 26 7.09 19.50 -3.05
CA MET A 26 8.44 18.96 -2.96
C MET A 26 8.45 17.54 -3.53
N ALA A 27 9.33 17.25 -4.49
CA ALA A 27 9.51 15.89 -4.96
C ALA A 27 9.97 15.01 -3.79
N TYR A 28 9.40 13.82 -3.66
CA TYR A 28 9.84 12.86 -2.66
C TYR A 28 11.26 12.38 -2.98
N GLU A 29 12.21 12.62 -2.07
CA GLU A 29 13.63 12.25 -2.22
C GLU A 29 14.02 10.94 -1.50
N GLY A 30 13.07 10.29 -0.82
CA GLY A 30 13.34 9.04 -0.10
C GLY A 30 13.42 7.80 -1.01
N GLN A 31 13.81 6.66 -0.44
CA GLN A 31 13.78 5.39 -1.15
C GLN A 31 12.33 4.88 -1.27
N PRO A 32 11.90 4.42 -2.46
CA PRO A 32 10.60 3.76 -2.61
C PRO A 32 10.44 2.61 -1.62
N ALA A 33 9.28 2.54 -0.99
CA ALA A 33 8.97 1.54 0.03
C ALA A 33 7.55 1.01 -0.15
N LEU A 34 7.32 -0.21 0.34
CA LEU A 34 6.00 -0.82 0.43
C LEU A 34 5.56 -0.86 1.89
N TYR A 35 4.30 -0.56 2.15
CA TYR A 35 3.73 -0.64 3.49
C TYR A 35 2.24 -1.01 3.46
N PHE A 36 1.76 -1.59 4.56
CA PHE A 36 0.34 -1.86 4.75
C PHE A 36 -0.37 -0.63 5.31
N ALA A 37 -1.56 -0.32 4.83
CA ALA A 37 -2.42 0.71 5.42
C ALA A 37 -3.07 0.24 6.74
N ASN A 38 -3.16 -1.07 6.91
CA ASN A 38 -3.85 -1.74 8.01
C ASN A 38 -2.82 -2.26 9.02
N ASP A 39 -3.11 -2.13 10.32
CA ASP A 39 -2.30 -2.74 11.39
C ASP A 39 -2.81 -4.17 11.67
N ASP A 40 -3.81 -4.31 12.55
CA ASP A 40 -4.39 -5.59 12.96
C ASP A 40 -5.79 -5.79 12.38
N ILE A 41 -6.07 -7.00 11.88
CA ILE A 41 -7.40 -7.38 11.42
C ILE A 41 -7.84 -8.66 12.13
N ASN A 42 -8.97 -8.58 12.83
CA ASN A 42 -9.62 -9.74 13.42
C ASN A 42 -10.71 -10.26 12.49
N PHE A 43 -10.67 -11.56 12.21
CA PHE A 43 -11.68 -12.22 11.37
C PHE A 43 -12.24 -13.44 12.09
N SER A 44 -13.56 -13.62 12.01
CA SER A 44 -14.25 -14.81 12.51
C SER A 44 -15.19 -15.35 11.45
N PHE A 45 -15.03 -16.64 11.13
CA PHE A 45 -15.91 -17.35 10.20
C PHE A 45 -17.37 -17.44 10.69
N PHE A 46 -17.63 -17.17 11.98
CA PHE A 46 -19.00 -17.13 12.51
C PHE A 46 -19.86 -16.04 11.83
N TYR A 47 -19.27 -14.89 11.51
CA TYR A 47 -19.96 -13.78 10.85
C TYR A 47 -19.83 -13.81 9.32
N ALA A 48 -19.15 -14.82 8.77
CA ALA A 48 -18.93 -14.94 7.33
C ALA A 48 -20.18 -15.57 6.67
N GLU A 49 -21.21 -14.75 6.45
CA GLU A 49 -22.43 -15.18 5.79
C GLU A 49 -22.12 -15.78 4.40
N ASN A 50 -22.53 -17.02 4.16
CA ASN A 50 -22.38 -17.75 2.90
C ASN A 50 -20.93 -18.06 2.44
N ALA A 51 -19.92 -17.96 3.32
CA ALA A 51 -18.52 -18.12 2.92
C ALA A 51 -18.07 -19.58 2.69
N GLY A 52 -18.91 -20.60 2.91
CA GLY A 52 -18.47 -22.00 2.83
C GLY A 52 -17.16 -22.22 3.61
N ASP A 53 -16.20 -22.90 2.99
CA ASP A 53 -14.87 -23.14 3.57
C ASP A 53 -13.84 -22.05 3.22
N ARG A 54 -14.26 -20.95 2.57
CA ARG A 54 -13.33 -19.94 2.02
C ARG A 54 -13.87 -18.51 2.10
N SER A 55 -13.11 -17.62 2.74
CA SER A 55 -13.42 -16.19 2.84
C SER A 55 -12.24 -15.33 2.39
N SER A 56 -12.43 -14.01 2.31
CA SER A 56 -11.35 -13.05 2.03
C SER A 56 -11.44 -11.82 2.92
N VAL A 57 -10.27 -11.31 3.31
CA VAL A 57 -10.10 -10.03 3.99
C VAL A 57 -9.17 -9.17 3.14
N ASP A 58 -9.61 -7.97 2.78
CA ASP A 58 -8.77 -7.05 2.01
C ASP A 58 -7.76 -6.35 2.91
N ILE A 59 -6.49 -6.39 2.51
CA ILE A 59 -5.45 -5.48 3.01
C ILE A 59 -5.09 -4.49 1.92
N THR A 60 -4.73 -3.26 2.30
CA THR A 60 -4.25 -2.27 1.33
C THR A 60 -2.73 -2.17 1.40
N VAL A 61 -2.08 -2.39 0.25
CA VAL A 61 -0.63 -2.21 0.08
C VAL A 61 -0.39 -0.91 -0.66
N HIS A 62 0.42 -0.03 -0.08
CA HIS A 62 0.86 1.22 -0.69
C HIS A 62 2.30 1.12 -1.18
N ALA A 63 2.57 1.77 -2.31
CA ALA A 63 3.91 2.09 -2.79
C ALA A 63 4.19 3.58 -2.58
N MET A 64 5.24 3.86 -1.81
CA MET A 64 5.76 5.19 -1.59
C MET A 64 6.63 5.65 -2.77
N GLY A 65 6.55 6.93 -3.10
CA GLY A 65 7.27 7.54 -4.22
C GLY A 65 6.40 7.70 -5.48
N PRO A 66 7.01 8.03 -6.63
CA PRO A 66 6.27 8.24 -7.87
C PRO A 66 5.57 6.96 -8.35
N VAL A 67 4.44 7.12 -9.03
CA VAL A 67 3.79 6.01 -9.73
C VAL A 67 4.63 5.57 -10.93
N SER A 68 4.60 4.28 -11.24
CA SER A 68 5.27 3.69 -12.40
C SER A 68 4.26 3.49 -13.54
N ASP A 69 4.72 3.58 -14.78
CA ASP A 69 3.97 3.27 -16.00
C ASP A 69 3.89 1.76 -16.32
N VAL A 70 4.53 0.92 -15.50
CA VAL A 70 4.46 -0.54 -15.59
C VAL A 70 3.89 -1.15 -14.31
N ASN A 71 3.38 -2.38 -14.43
CA ASN A 71 2.96 -3.18 -13.29
C ASN A 71 4.16 -3.51 -12.39
N ARG A 72 3.99 -3.39 -11.08
CA ARG A 72 5.02 -3.67 -10.08
C ARG A 72 4.58 -4.84 -9.22
N THR A 73 5.26 -5.98 -9.40
CA THR A 73 5.07 -7.15 -8.55
C THR A 73 5.66 -6.91 -7.18
N PHE A 74 5.12 -7.58 -6.17
CA PHE A 74 5.70 -7.69 -4.84
C PHE A 74 5.40 -9.08 -4.27
N THR A 75 5.97 -9.38 -3.11
CA THR A 75 5.72 -10.65 -2.43
C THR A 75 5.38 -10.43 -0.96
N LEU A 76 4.51 -11.31 -0.46
CA LEU A 76 4.23 -11.43 0.96
C LEU A 76 4.94 -12.66 1.53
N TYR A 77 5.32 -12.58 2.80
CA TYR A 77 5.83 -13.72 3.56
C TYR A 77 5.24 -13.72 4.97
N GLN A 78 5.17 -14.90 5.57
CA GLN A 78 4.73 -15.03 6.96
C GLN A 78 5.93 -14.84 7.90
N GLU A 79 5.84 -13.90 8.83
CA GLU A 79 6.93 -13.58 9.76
C GLU A 79 6.98 -14.54 10.95
N ASN A 80 5.81 -14.95 11.44
CA ASN A 80 5.67 -15.82 12.61
C ASN A 80 5.63 -17.31 12.25
N ALA A 81 6.14 -17.71 11.08
CA ALA A 81 6.10 -19.10 10.66
C ALA A 81 6.81 -20.01 11.68
N GLY A 82 6.11 -21.04 12.17
CA GLY A 82 6.63 -21.97 13.18
C GLY A 82 6.39 -21.55 14.64
N GLU A 83 5.82 -20.38 14.91
CA GLU A 83 5.32 -20.03 16.25
C GLU A 83 4.08 -20.89 16.62
N ALA A 84 3.83 -21.09 17.92
CA ALA A 84 2.78 -21.99 18.39
C ALA A 84 1.36 -21.56 17.99
N ASP A 85 1.12 -20.25 17.86
CA ASP A 85 -0.15 -19.66 17.42
C ASP A 85 -0.11 -19.26 15.94
N ALA A 86 0.88 -19.70 15.16
CA ALA A 86 1.01 -19.34 13.76
C ALA A 86 -0.09 -19.97 12.90
N ALA A 87 -0.69 -19.16 12.04
CA ALA A 87 -1.52 -19.67 10.96
C ALA A 87 -0.69 -20.54 10.01
N GLN A 88 -1.29 -21.54 9.37
CA GLN A 88 -0.60 -22.48 8.49
C GLN A 88 -1.15 -22.33 7.07
N ALA A 89 -0.24 -22.15 6.10
CA ALA A 89 -0.59 -22.06 4.69
C ALA A 89 -1.26 -23.38 4.22
N GLY A 90 -2.32 -23.26 3.43
CA GLY A 90 -3.14 -24.38 2.96
C GLY A 90 -4.11 -24.94 4.00
N VAL A 91 -4.04 -24.50 5.26
CA VAL A 91 -4.96 -24.91 6.33
C VAL A 91 -5.83 -23.74 6.78
N HIS A 92 -5.19 -22.64 7.20
CA HIS A 92 -5.89 -21.45 7.73
C HIS A 92 -6.01 -20.33 6.68
N TYR A 93 -5.13 -20.32 5.67
CA TYR A 93 -5.10 -19.31 4.61
C TYR A 93 -4.47 -19.87 3.34
N LEU A 94 -4.73 -19.25 2.20
CA LEU A 94 -4.08 -19.59 0.93
C LEU A 94 -2.62 -19.10 0.94
N GLY A 95 -1.68 -20.00 0.65
CA GLY A 95 -0.25 -19.65 0.61
C GLY A 95 0.06 -18.52 -0.38
N PHE A 96 0.98 -17.63 0.00
CA PHE A 96 1.38 -16.48 -0.82
C PHE A 96 2.13 -16.84 -2.10
N ASP A 97 2.63 -18.07 -2.21
CA ASP A 97 3.35 -18.61 -3.36
C ASP A 97 2.43 -19.25 -4.41
N THR A 98 1.13 -19.32 -4.16
CA THR A 98 0.14 -19.82 -5.12
C THR A 98 -0.02 -18.89 -6.31
N ASP A 99 -0.39 -19.43 -7.48
CA ASP A 99 -0.59 -18.64 -8.70
C ASP A 99 -1.66 -17.56 -8.51
N GLU A 100 -2.72 -17.87 -7.75
CA GLU A 100 -3.78 -16.93 -7.42
C GLU A 100 -3.23 -15.72 -6.64
N MET A 101 -2.46 -15.95 -5.58
CA MET A 101 -1.87 -14.85 -4.81
C MET A 101 -0.82 -14.09 -5.62
N LYS A 102 0.01 -14.77 -6.42
CA LYS A 102 1.00 -14.12 -7.30
C LYS A 102 0.36 -13.19 -8.33
N GLN A 103 -0.80 -13.57 -8.88
CA GLN A 103 -1.56 -12.71 -9.79
C GLN A 103 -2.13 -11.47 -9.09
N ALA A 104 -2.48 -11.58 -7.81
CA ALA A 104 -3.03 -10.48 -7.02
C ALA A 104 -1.95 -9.54 -6.44
N MET A 105 -0.73 -10.02 -6.17
CA MET A 105 0.40 -9.24 -5.62
C MET A 105 1.08 -8.36 -6.69
N VAL A 106 0.28 -7.51 -7.33
CA VAL A 106 0.71 -6.59 -8.38
C VAL A 106 0.08 -5.22 -8.14
N ILE A 107 0.91 -4.19 -8.00
CA ILE A 107 0.45 -2.81 -8.07
C ILE A 107 0.35 -2.43 -9.56
N PRO A 108 -0.84 -2.12 -10.10
CA PRO A 108 -0.99 -1.81 -11.51
C PRO A 108 -0.24 -0.54 -11.93
N ALA A 109 0.11 -0.45 -13.22
CA ALA A 109 0.61 0.77 -13.83
C ALA A 109 -0.27 1.99 -13.50
N GLY A 110 0.36 3.12 -13.16
CA GLY A 110 -0.28 4.38 -12.80
C GLY A 110 -0.97 4.39 -11.43
N LYS A 111 -0.85 3.34 -10.61
CA LYS A 111 -1.44 3.27 -9.26
C LYS A 111 -0.36 3.28 -8.19
N SER A 112 -0.63 3.91 -7.06
CA SER A 112 0.23 3.91 -5.87
C SER A 112 -0.18 2.88 -4.83
N GLU A 113 -1.26 2.14 -5.06
CA GLU A 113 -1.80 1.17 -4.11
C GLU A 113 -2.54 0.03 -4.80
N VAL A 114 -2.73 -1.06 -4.08
CA VAL A 114 -3.60 -2.17 -4.46
C VAL A 114 -4.35 -2.69 -3.23
N LYS A 115 -5.62 -3.04 -3.42
CA LYS A 115 -6.39 -3.85 -2.46
C LYS A 115 -6.11 -5.31 -2.75
N LEU A 116 -5.45 -5.97 -1.81
CA LEU A 116 -5.03 -7.36 -1.91
C LEU A 116 -5.94 -8.23 -1.03
N PRO A 117 -6.74 -9.14 -1.61
CA PRO A 117 -7.54 -10.06 -0.82
C PRO A 117 -6.63 -11.14 -0.21
N ILE A 118 -6.56 -11.18 1.12
CA ILE A 118 -5.98 -12.30 1.86
C ILE A 118 -7.06 -13.37 1.99
N VAL A 119 -6.83 -14.50 1.33
CA VAL A 119 -7.77 -15.62 1.29
C VAL A 119 -7.62 -16.46 2.54
N LEU A 120 -8.69 -16.53 3.33
CA LEU A 120 -8.78 -17.31 4.56
C LEU A 120 -9.51 -18.62 4.27
N LEU A 121 -9.02 -19.69 4.87
CA LEU A 121 -9.58 -21.04 4.74
C LEU A 121 -10.18 -21.45 6.08
N LYS A 122 -11.41 -21.93 6.05
CA LYS A 122 -12.06 -22.46 7.24
C LYS A 122 -11.49 -23.85 7.51
N ASP A 123 -11.00 -24.04 8.73
CA ASP A 123 -10.55 -25.33 9.24
C ASP A 123 -11.21 -25.60 10.58
N ASN A 124 -11.51 -26.88 10.88
CA ASN A 124 -12.20 -27.28 12.10
C ASN A 124 -11.42 -26.92 13.37
N SER A 125 -10.09 -26.77 13.31
CA SER A 125 -9.30 -26.33 14.46
C SER A 125 -9.72 -24.95 14.97
N LEU A 126 -10.17 -24.06 14.06
CA LEU A 126 -10.57 -22.68 14.36
C LEU A 126 -11.85 -22.59 15.21
N ASP A 127 -12.59 -23.68 15.38
CA ASP A 127 -13.75 -23.72 16.29
C ASP A 127 -13.33 -23.69 17.76
N THR A 128 -12.08 -24.06 18.07
CA THR A 128 -11.58 -24.20 19.44
C THR A 128 -10.34 -23.37 19.75
N GLN A 129 -9.72 -22.78 18.73
CA GLN A 129 -8.50 -22.00 18.89
C GLN A 129 -8.48 -20.76 17.99
N THR A 130 -7.60 -19.81 18.34
CA THR A 130 -7.29 -18.65 17.52
C THR A 130 -5.84 -18.75 17.05
N VAL A 131 -5.61 -18.46 15.78
CA VAL A 131 -4.28 -18.42 15.15
C VAL A 131 -3.99 -17.02 14.62
N LYS A 132 -2.72 -16.69 14.41
CA LYS A 132 -2.25 -15.40 13.94
C LYS A 132 -1.42 -15.57 12.67
N LEU A 133 -1.73 -14.74 11.67
CA LEU A 133 -0.94 -14.60 10.46
C LEU A 133 -0.23 -13.24 10.51
N LYS A 134 1.06 -13.22 10.88
CA LYS A 134 1.88 -12.00 10.80
C LYS A 134 2.50 -11.92 9.41
N ILE A 135 2.18 -10.86 8.66
CA ILE A 135 2.55 -10.72 7.25
C ILE A 135 3.63 -9.65 7.12
N GLY A 136 4.72 -10.00 6.44
CA GLY A 136 5.71 -9.05 5.96
C GLY A 136 5.62 -8.88 4.44
N ILE A 137 6.14 -7.76 3.94
CA ILE A 137 6.12 -7.41 2.52
C ILE A 137 7.53 -7.16 1.99
N ARG A 138 7.79 -7.57 0.74
CA ARG A 138 9.03 -7.30 0.01
C ARG A 138 8.73 -6.95 -1.44
N PRO A 139 9.52 -6.04 -2.06
CA PRO A 139 9.50 -5.82 -3.50
C PRO A 139 9.77 -7.10 -4.30
#